data_AF-A0A0F7ZI06-F1
#
_entry.id   AF-A0A0F7ZI06-F1
#
_cell.length_a   1.000
_cell.length_b   1.000
_cell.length_c   1.000
_cell.angle_alpha   90.00
_cell.angle_beta   90.00
_cell.angle_gamma   90.00
#
_symmetry.space_group_name_H-M   'P 1'
#
loop_
_entity.id
_entity.type
_entity.pdbx_description
1 polymer ?
#
loop_
_entity_poly.entity_id
_entity_poly.type
_entity_poly.pdbx_seq_one_letter_code
_entity_poly.pdbx_strand_id
1 'polypeptide(L)'
;MLVDVTPTTGFVEMGYTAAATFTLNYLQTMALQLVCTFLDKYTANPDSAGQHLQYTGGPGGTGKSRIIDALKDVFAARNQLHLLQITGTSGSSAAQIGGTTVHSACGLDSHRDPNKPPPPFSEAKKWIWKQKLVLVIDEVSMLGGATLHNVSRHLQALRDFRPRAGNKPPDQ
;
A
#
# COMPACT_ATOMS: atom_id res chain seq x y z
N MET A 1 -8.24 20.31 -33.37
CA MET A 1 -7.65 19.71 -32.14
C MET A 1 -8.73 18.82 -31.55
N LEU A 2 -8.69 17.53 -31.87
CA LEU A 2 -9.61 16.55 -31.28
C LEU A 2 -9.10 16.29 -29.86
N VAL A 3 -9.87 16.70 -28.87
CA VAL A 3 -9.62 16.33 -27.47
C VAL A 3 -9.95 14.85 -27.41
N ASP A 4 -8.93 14.01 -27.23
CA ASP A 4 -9.13 12.59 -26.97
C ASP A 4 -9.77 12.47 -25.58
N VAL A 5 -11.10 12.39 -25.56
CA VAL A 5 -11.87 12.09 -24.35
C VAL A 5 -12.01 10.58 -24.28
N THR A 6 -10.90 9.87 -24.18
CA THR A 6 -10.96 8.49 -23.69
C THR A 6 -11.61 8.54 -22.31
N PRO A 7 -12.68 7.77 -22.04
CA PRO A 7 -13.19 7.64 -20.68
C PRO A 7 -12.01 7.26 -19.80
N THR A 8 -11.83 7.94 -18.67
CA THR A 8 -10.75 7.60 -17.73
C THR A 8 -11.04 6.19 -17.23
N THR A 9 -10.43 5.19 -17.87
CA THR A 9 -10.67 3.77 -17.63
C THR A 9 -10.55 3.50 -16.15
N GLY A 10 -11.58 2.93 -15.51
CA GLY A 10 -11.60 2.68 -14.06
C GLY A 10 -10.53 1.68 -13.62
N PHE A 11 -10.18 1.68 -12.34
CA PHE A 11 -9.27 0.69 -11.77
C PHE A 11 -9.80 -0.73 -11.98
N VAL A 12 -11.12 -0.96 -11.92
CA VAL A 12 -11.74 -2.27 -12.16
C VAL A 12 -11.47 -2.78 -13.57
N GLU A 13 -11.70 -1.94 -14.58
CA GLU A 13 -11.50 -2.30 -15.98
C GLU A 13 -10.01 -2.56 -16.27
N MET A 14 -9.12 -1.68 -15.80
CA MET A 14 -7.68 -1.89 -15.87
C MET A 14 -7.23 -3.14 -15.12
N GLY A 15 -7.87 -3.46 -13.99
CA GLY A 15 -7.61 -4.67 -13.23
C GLY A 15 -7.93 -5.94 -14.01
N TYR A 16 -8.98 -5.95 -14.84
CA TYR A 16 -9.31 -7.10 -15.69
C TYR A 16 -8.31 -7.24 -16.84
N THR A 17 -7.91 -6.12 -17.45
CA THR A 17 -6.86 -6.10 -18.47
C THR A 17 -5.55 -6.64 -17.91
N ALA A 18 -5.10 -6.16 -16.74
CA ALA A 18 -3.90 -6.66 -16.08
C ALA A 18 -4.03 -8.14 -15.69
N ALA A 19 -5.20 -8.57 -15.18
CA ALA A 19 -5.42 -9.97 -14.86
C ALA A 19 -5.27 -10.90 -16.09
N ALA A 20 -5.75 -10.46 -17.26
CA ALA A 20 -5.57 -11.18 -18.51
C ALA A 20 -4.10 -11.19 -18.96
N THR A 21 -3.43 -10.03 -18.97
CA THR A 21 -2.01 -9.88 -19.34
C THR A 21 -1.10 -10.77 -18.50
N PHE A 22 -1.33 -10.80 -17.18
CA PHE A 22 -0.53 -11.58 -16.25
C PHE A 22 -1.02 -13.03 -16.11
N THR A 23 -2.08 -13.44 -16.82
CA THR A 23 -2.67 -14.79 -16.74
C THR A 23 -3.00 -15.19 -15.30
N LEU A 24 -3.66 -14.29 -14.57
CA LEU A 24 -4.07 -14.53 -13.19
C LEU A 24 -5.17 -15.59 -13.14
N ASN A 25 -5.08 -16.50 -12.17
CA ASN A 25 -6.18 -17.43 -11.89
C ASN A 25 -7.34 -16.70 -11.19
N TYR A 26 -8.48 -17.39 -11.04
CA TYR A 26 -9.68 -16.80 -10.44
C TYR A 26 -9.45 -16.13 -9.08
N LEU A 27 -8.71 -16.77 -8.15
CA LEU A 27 -8.46 -16.23 -6.82
C LEU A 27 -7.50 -15.02 -6.84
N GLN A 28 -6.49 -15.06 -7.71
CA GLN A 28 -5.56 -13.96 -7.92
C GLN A 28 -6.28 -12.74 -8.53
N THR A 29 -7.13 -12.97 -9.53
CA THR A 29 -7.98 -11.96 -10.16
C THR A 29 -8.95 -11.36 -9.15
N MET A 30 -9.60 -12.18 -8.33
CA MET A 30 -10.48 -11.70 -7.26
C MET A 30 -9.72 -10.81 -6.27
N ALA A 31 -8.52 -11.23 -5.83
CA ALA A 31 -7.69 -10.43 -4.93
C ALA A 31 -7.29 -9.08 -5.53
N LEU A 32 -6.94 -9.02 -6.81
CA LEU A 32 -6.67 -7.77 -7.53
C LEU A 32 -7.92 -6.90 -7.63
N GLN A 33 -9.06 -7.50 -7.99
CA GLN A 33 -10.32 -6.79 -8.22
C GLN A 33 -10.91 -6.18 -6.96
N LEU A 34 -10.71 -6.79 -5.78
CA LEU A 34 -11.09 -6.18 -4.51
C LEU A 34 -10.38 -4.84 -4.28
N VAL A 35 -9.08 -4.78 -4.58
CA VAL A 35 -8.29 -3.54 -4.49
C VAL A 35 -8.78 -2.53 -5.53
N CYS A 36 -8.93 -2.95 -6.79
CA CYS A 36 -9.39 -2.06 -7.87
C CYS A 36 -10.78 -1.48 -7.62
N THR A 37 -11.73 -2.30 -7.15
CA THR A 37 -13.09 -1.86 -6.80
C THR A 37 -13.07 -0.83 -5.68
N PHE A 38 -12.22 -1.04 -4.68
CA PHE A 38 -12.05 -0.05 -3.62
C PHE A 38 -11.45 1.25 -4.15
N LEU A 39 -10.43 1.18 -5.02
CA LEU A 39 -9.80 2.37 -5.60
C LEU A 39 -10.75 3.20 -6.46
N ASP A 40 -11.66 2.58 -7.21
CA ASP A 40 -12.70 3.30 -7.95
C ASP A 40 -13.67 4.02 -6.99
N LYS A 41 -14.13 3.33 -5.94
CA LYS A 41 -14.96 3.95 -4.89
C LYS A 41 -14.26 5.12 -4.19
N TYR A 42 -12.99 4.93 -3.85
CA TYR A 42 -12.16 5.95 -3.22
C TYR A 42 -11.95 7.15 -4.15
N THR A 43 -11.70 6.92 -5.44
CA THR A 43 -11.53 8.01 -6.42
C THR A 43 -12.81 8.81 -6.61
N ALA A 44 -13.98 8.15 -6.58
CA ALA A 44 -15.27 8.81 -6.70
C ALA A 44 -15.68 9.59 -5.43
N ASN A 45 -15.41 9.05 -4.24
CA ASN A 45 -15.76 9.70 -2.97
C ASN A 45 -14.78 9.33 -1.83
N PRO A 46 -13.64 10.05 -1.72
CA PRO A 46 -12.59 9.75 -0.74
C PRO A 46 -13.07 9.80 0.72
N ASP A 47 -13.97 10.71 1.05
CA ASP A 47 -14.44 10.93 2.43
C ASP A 47 -15.34 9.79 2.94
N SER A 48 -15.95 9.03 2.03
CA SER A 48 -16.89 7.95 2.36
C SER A 48 -16.29 6.54 2.29
N ALA A 49 -15.17 6.37 1.58
CA ALA A 49 -14.65 5.05 1.24
C ALA A 49 -14.05 4.29 2.43
N GLY A 50 -13.61 5.00 3.48
CA GLY A 50 -12.91 4.39 4.62
C GLY A 50 -11.53 3.87 4.22
N GLN A 51 -11.04 2.81 4.89
CA GLN A 51 -9.77 2.16 4.59
C GLN A 51 -9.98 0.70 4.19
N HIS A 52 -9.36 0.28 3.09
CA HIS A 52 -9.29 -1.13 2.70
C HIS A 52 -8.06 -1.79 3.29
N LEU A 53 -8.27 -2.85 4.08
CA LEU A 53 -7.22 -3.72 4.60
C LEU A 53 -7.43 -5.10 4.01
N GLN A 54 -6.43 -5.60 3.29
CA GLN A 54 -6.50 -6.89 2.62
C GLN A 54 -5.28 -7.74 2.95
N TYR A 55 -5.55 -8.99 3.34
CA TYR A 55 -4.55 -10.03 3.47
C TYR A 55 -4.76 -11.07 2.39
N THR A 56 -3.72 -11.33 1.59
CA THR A 56 -3.74 -12.37 0.55
C THR A 56 -2.79 -13.49 0.97
N GLY A 57 -3.36 -14.58 1.49
CA GLY A 57 -2.61 -15.75 1.94
C GLY A 57 -2.45 -16.84 0.89
N GLY A 58 -1.57 -17.79 1.16
CA GLY A 58 -1.38 -19.00 0.35
C GLY A 58 0.05 -19.55 0.48
N PRO A 59 0.26 -20.86 0.27
CA PRO A 59 1.60 -21.47 0.29
C PRO A 59 2.63 -20.77 -0.62
N GLY A 60 3.92 -21.07 -0.40
CA GLY A 60 4.97 -20.68 -1.34
C GLY A 60 4.68 -21.20 -2.75
N GLY A 61 5.00 -20.42 -3.78
CA GLY A 61 4.81 -20.83 -5.17
C GLY A 61 3.39 -20.65 -5.75
N THR A 62 2.42 -20.15 -4.97
CA THR A 62 1.05 -19.90 -5.48
C THR A 62 0.89 -18.62 -6.32
N GLY A 63 2.00 -17.94 -6.64
CA GLY A 63 1.99 -16.76 -7.52
C GLY A 63 1.44 -15.48 -6.87
N LYS A 64 1.48 -15.34 -5.54
CA LYS A 64 1.04 -14.11 -4.85
C LYS A 64 1.75 -12.85 -5.38
N SER A 65 3.06 -12.93 -5.62
CA SER A 65 3.85 -11.81 -6.17
C SER A 65 3.36 -11.38 -7.56
N ARG A 66 2.74 -12.28 -8.34
CA ARG A 66 2.15 -11.95 -9.64
C ARG A 66 0.95 -11.00 -9.53
N ILE A 67 0.21 -11.05 -8.41
CA ILE A 67 -0.85 -10.07 -8.11
C ILE A 67 -0.22 -8.68 -7.91
N ILE A 68 0.93 -8.62 -7.24
CA ILE A 68 1.66 -7.36 -7.00
C ILE A 68 2.12 -6.78 -8.34
N ASP A 69 2.63 -7.60 -9.25
CA ASP A 69 3.07 -7.15 -10.58
C ASP A 69 1.90 -6.65 -11.44
N ALA A 70 0.76 -7.36 -11.44
CA ALA A 70 -0.45 -6.89 -12.09
C ALA A 70 -0.96 -5.56 -11.49
N LEU A 71 -0.87 -5.39 -10.17
CA LEU A 71 -1.22 -4.12 -9.53
C LEU A 71 -0.29 -2.98 -9.95
N LYS A 72 1.02 -3.22 -10.07
CA LYS A 72 1.95 -2.22 -10.61
C LYS A 72 1.57 -1.82 -12.02
N ASP A 73 1.20 -2.78 -12.87
CA ASP A 73 0.76 -2.54 -14.24
C ASP A 73 -0.49 -1.66 -14.30
N VAL A 74 -1.50 -1.94 -13.46
CA VAL A 74 -2.70 -1.08 -13.32
C VAL A 74 -2.33 0.37 -13.00
N PHE A 75 -1.43 0.59 -12.03
CA PHE A 75 -0.98 1.94 -11.67
C PHE A 75 -0.08 2.58 -12.73
N ALA A 76 0.76 1.81 -13.41
CA ALA A 76 1.65 2.28 -14.46
C ALA A 76 0.86 2.74 -15.69
N ALA A 77 -0.13 1.95 -16.13
CA ALA A 77 -0.98 2.28 -17.26
C ALA A 77 -1.87 3.52 -17.02
N ARG A 78 -2.05 3.92 -15.75
CA ARG A 78 -2.71 5.17 -15.36
C ARG A 78 -1.74 6.33 -15.13
N ASN A 79 -0.44 6.17 -15.39
CA ASN A 79 0.62 7.13 -15.02
C ASN A 79 0.64 7.49 -13.52
N GLN A 80 0.21 6.56 -12.68
CA GLN A 80 -0.01 6.74 -11.24
C GLN A 80 0.91 5.86 -10.37
N LEU A 81 1.94 5.24 -10.95
CA LEU A 81 2.86 4.35 -10.21
C LEU A 81 3.47 4.99 -8.95
N HIS A 82 3.66 6.32 -8.95
CA HIS A 82 4.14 7.08 -7.80
C HIS A 82 3.17 7.06 -6.59
N LEU A 83 1.88 6.73 -6.77
CA LEU A 83 0.90 6.59 -5.70
C LEU A 83 0.95 5.21 -5.03
N LEU A 84 1.65 4.25 -5.62
CA LEU A 84 1.84 2.90 -5.09
C LEU A 84 3.16 2.84 -4.30
N GLN A 85 3.14 2.21 -3.12
CA GLN A 85 4.33 1.92 -2.34
C GLN A 85 4.45 0.41 -2.17
N ILE A 86 5.45 -0.18 -2.83
CA ILE A 86 5.76 -1.61 -2.72
C ILE A 86 6.83 -1.80 -1.65
N THR A 87 6.57 -2.71 -0.72
CA THR A 87 7.54 -3.05 0.32
C THR A 87 7.61 -4.55 0.59
N GLY A 88 8.78 -5.00 1.06
CA GLY A 88 8.99 -6.33 1.63
C GLY A 88 9.49 -6.27 3.07
N THR A 89 9.39 -7.35 3.81
CA THR A 89 9.85 -7.42 5.21
C THR A 89 11.38 -7.52 5.34
N SER A 90 12.03 -8.10 4.34
CA SER A 90 13.48 -8.25 4.21
C SER A 90 14.01 -7.58 2.94
N GLY A 91 15.34 -7.35 2.87
CA GLY A 91 15.97 -6.82 1.65
C GLY A 91 15.69 -7.69 0.42
N SER A 92 15.77 -9.02 0.57
CA SER A 92 15.54 -9.97 -0.52
C SER A 92 14.08 -9.96 -1.00
N SER A 93 13.11 -10.03 -0.08
CA SER A 93 11.68 -9.96 -0.44
C SER A 93 11.32 -8.64 -1.14
N ALA A 94 11.84 -7.52 -0.62
CA ALA A 94 11.65 -6.21 -1.24
C ALA A 94 12.25 -6.15 -2.66
N ALA A 95 13.49 -6.63 -2.84
CA ALA A 95 14.16 -6.62 -4.13
C ALA A 95 13.42 -7.49 -5.16
N GLN A 96 12.91 -8.66 -4.76
CA GLN A 96 12.19 -9.58 -5.64
C GLN A 96 10.95 -8.95 -6.28
N ILE A 97 10.29 -8.04 -5.57
CA ILE A 97 9.12 -7.32 -6.07
C ILE A 97 9.43 -5.87 -6.44
N GLY A 98 10.70 -5.49 -6.62
CA GLY A 98 11.10 -4.14 -7.03
C GLY A 98 10.67 -3.03 -6.06
N GLY A 99 10.65 -3.33 -4.76
CA GLY A 99 10.28 -2.40 -3.69
C GLY A 99 11.43 -2.09 -2.73
N THR A 100 11.07 -1.48 -1.60
CA THR A 100 12.00 -1.21 -0.48
C THR A 100 11.58 -1.98 0.76
N THR A 101 12.42 -2.06 1.78
CA THR A 101 11.99 -2.69 3.03
C THR A 101 10.91 -1.84 3.71
N VAL A 102 9.92 -2.47 4.35
CA VAL A 102 8.89 -1.74 5.12
C VAL A 102 9.53 -0.88 6.22
N HIS A 103 10.66 -1.35 6.77
CA HIS A 103 11.48 -0.63 7.73
C HIS A 103 12.03 0.68 7.15
N SER A 104 12.66 0.66 5.96
CA SER A 104 13.19 1.88 5.36
C SER A 104 12.06 2.83 4.89
N ALA A 105 11.01 2.28 4.30
CA ALA A 105 9.85 3.02 3.83
C ALA A 105 9.19 3.83 4.97
N CYS A 106 8.93 3.17 6.11
CA CYS A 106 8.27 3.78 7.27
C CYS A 106 9.25 4.42 8.27
N GLY A 107 10.56 4.31 8.05
CA GLY A 107 11.58 4.82 8.99
C GLY A 107 11.56 4.13 10.35
N LEU A 108 11.44 2.80 10.34
CA LEU A 108 11.58 1.97 11.53
C LEU A 108 13.07 1.71 11.75
N ASP A 109 13.64 2.33 12.78
CA ASP A 109 15.03 2.08 13.16
C ASP A 109 15.10 1.06 14.29
N SER A 110 15.50 -0.16 13.97
CA SER A 110 15.66 -1.25 14.96
C SER A 110 16.83 -1.04 15.93
N HIS A 111 17.75 -0.12 15.63
CA HIS A 111 18.95 0.18 16.41
C HIS A 111 18.84 1.48 17.22
N ARG A 112 17.65 2.07 17.34
CA ARG A 112 17.48 3.29 18.12
C ARG A 112 17.59 3.03 19.61
N ASP A 113 18.23 3.98 20.29
CA ASP A 113 18.21 4.08 21.74
C ASP A 113 16.76 4.33 22.20
N PRO A 114 16.15 3.41 22.97
CA PRO A 114 14.78 3.56 23.44
C PRO A 114 14.57 4.79 24.33
N ASN A 115 15.65 5.37 24.88
CA ASN A 115 15.58 6.55 25.73
C ASN A 115 15.52 7.88 24.95
N LYS A 116 15.70 7.85 23.63
CA LYS A 116 15.64 9.06 22.80
C LYS A 116 14.34 9.12 22.00
N PRO A 117 13.64 10.27 22.00
CA PRO A 117 12.47 10.42 21.15
C PRO A 117 12.87 10.28 19.68
N PRO A 118 12.04 9.63 18.85
CA PRO A 118 12.32 9.51 17.43
C PRO A 118 12.38 10.91 16.79
N PRO A 119 13.40 11.23 15.97
CA PRO A 119 13.40 12.48 15.22
C PRO A 119 12.15 12.57 14.35
N PRO A 120 11.59 13.79 14.17
CA PRO A 120 10.45 13.99 13.29
C PRO A 120 10.81 13.60 11.86
N PHE A 121 9.84 13.07 11.12
CA PHE A 121 10.02 12.83 9.70
C PHE A 121 10.25 14.14 8.95
N SER A 122 11.12 14.10 7.94
CA SER A 122 11.32 15.24 7.06
C SER A 122 10.03 15.60 6.31
N GLU A 123 9.81 16.88 6.05
CA GLU A 123 8.63 17.35 5.31
C GLU A 123 8.55 16.76 3.90
N ALA A 124 9.70 16.52 3.25
CA ALA A 124 9.77 15.81 1.99
C ALA A 124 9.21 14.38 2.10
N LYS A 125 9.58 13.63 3.14
CA LYS A 125 9.08 12.26 3.36
C LYS A 125 7.59 12.26 3.66
N LYS A 126 7.10 13.20 4.48
CA LYS A 126 5.66 13.38 4.72
C LYS A 126 4.89 13.68 3.45
N TRP A 127 5.40 14.58 2.60
CA TRP A 127 4.76 14.93 1.35
C TRP A 127 4.62 13.73 0.41
N ILE A 128 5.67 12.92 0.28
CA ILE A 128 5.63 11.66 -0.48
C ILE A 128 4.53 10.74 0.05
N TRP A 129 4.47 10.54 1.38
CA TRP A 129 3.50 9.61 1.99
C TRP A 129 2.06 10.11 1.94
N LYS A 130 1.81 11.41 1.97
CA LYS A 130 0.47 12.00 1.78
C LYS A 130 -0.10 11.69 0.40
N GLN A 131 0.75 11.56 -0.61
CA GLN A 131 0.35 11.24 -1.98
C GLN A 131 0.04 9.74 -2.16
N LYS A 132 0.62 8.84 -1.36
CA LYS A 132 0.45 7.39 -1.52
C LYS A 132 -1.00 6.95 -1.32
N LEU A 133 -1.55 6.19 -2.27
CA LEU A 133 -2.87 5.57 -2.17
C LEU A 133 -2.80 4.14 -1.60
N VAL A 134 -1.79 3.38 -2.00
CA VAL A 134 -1.67 1.96 -1.65
C VAL A 134 -0.29 1.64 -1.09
N LEU A 135 -0.26 0.87 0.00
CA LEU A 135 0.94 0.25 0.56
C LEU A 135 0.80 -1.28 0.45
N VAL A 136 1.75 -1.93 -0.22
CA VAL A 136 1.88 -3.39 -0.27
C VAL A 136 3.03 -3.82 0.63
N ILE A 137 2.82 -4.84 1.45
CA ILE A 137 3.85 -5.47 2.30
C ILE A 137 3.88 -6.96 1.96
N ASP A 138 4.91 -7.38 1.23
CA ASP A 138 5.15 -8.79 0.93
C ASP A 138 5.88 -9.48 2.07
N GLU A 139 5.71 -10.80 2.19
CA GLU A 139 6.21 -11.64 3.29
C GLU A 139 5.78 -11.14 4.67
N VAL A 140 4.53 -10.66 4.79
CA VAL A 140 3.93 -10.11 6.03
C VAL A 140 3.96 -11.10 7.21
N SER A 141 4.05 -12.40 6.96
CA SER A 141 4.23 -13.43 8.00
C SER A 141 5.50 -13.24 8.82
N MET A 142 6.49 -12.51 8.30
CA MET A 142 7.72 -12.17 9.02
C MET A 142 7.58 -10.93 9.91
N LEU A 143 6.45 -10.21 9.87
CA LEU A 143 6.20 -9.07 10.76
C LEU A 143 5.53 -9.51 12.05
N GLY A 144 6.20 -9.26 13.18
CA GLY A 144 5.57 -9.32 14.49
C GLY A 144 4.53 -8.21 14.68
N GLY A 145 3.56 -8.44 15.57
CA GLY A 145 2.49 -7.47 15.85
C GLY A 145 2.99 -6.11 16.33
N ALA A 146 4.08 -6.08 17.11
CA ALA A 146 4.72 -4.84 17.55
C ALA A 146 5.26 -4.01 16.37
N THR A 147 5.88 -4.67 15.39
CA THR A 147 6.39 -4.00 14.18
C THR A 147 5.24 -3.46 13.34
N LEU A 148 4.16 -4.23 13.15
CA LEU A 148 2.98 -3.78 12.43
C LEU A 148 2.29 -2.58 13.12
N HIS A 149 2.22 -2.60 14.45
CA HIS A 149 1.74 -1.45 15.23
C HIS A 149 2.62 -0.20 15.00
N ASN A 150 3.95 -0.36 15.01
CA ASN A 150 4.87 0.74 14.74
C ASN A 150 4.75 1.27 13.30
N VAL A 151 4.55 0.39 12.31
CA VAL A 151 4.21 0.79 10.93
C VAL A 151 2.98 1.68 10.94
N SER A 152 1.89 1.25 11.58
CA SER A 152 0.65 2.04 11.67
C SER A 152 0.89 3.43 12.30
N ARG A 153 1.60 3.50 13.43
CA ARG A 153 1.90 4.77 14.09
C ARG A 153 2.76 5.70 13.23
N HIS A 154 3.78 5.15 12.56
CA HIS A 154 4.65 5.93 11.69
C HIS A 154 3.90 6.43 10.45
N LEU A 155 3.03 5.61 9.85
CA LEU A 155 2.18 6.03 8.73
C LEU A 155 1.21 7.15 9.13
N GLN A 156 0.62 7.07 10.32
CA GLN A 156 -0.22 8.16 10.86
C GLN A 156 0.58 9.46 11.00
N ALA A 157 1.79 9.41 11.57
CA ALA A 157 2.66 10.57 11.69
C ALA A 157 3.13 11.12 10.33
N LEU A 158 3.43 10.24 9.36
CA LEU A 158 3.82 10.62 8.00
C LEU A 158 2.70 11.30 7.21
N ARG A 159 1.45 10.93 7.48
CA ARG A 159 0.26 11.48 6.82
C ARG A 159 -0.37 12.65 7.59
N ASP A 160 0.27 13.10 8.68
CA ASP A 160 -0.27 14.08 9.63
C ASP A 160 -1.70 13.73 10.10
N PHE A 161 -1.95 12.43 10.30
CA PHE A 161 -3.22 11.96 10.81
C PHE A 161 -3.40 12.47 12.24
N ARG A 162 -4.41 13.32 12.44
CA ARG A 162 -4.87 13.71 13.76
C ARG A 162 -5.99 12.76 14.16
N PRO A 163 -5.87 12.02 15.28
CA PRO A 163 -7.02 11.31 15.82
C PRO A 163 -8.15 12.32 16.00
N ARG A 164 -9.36 12.02 15.51
CA ARG A 164 -10.55 12.77 15.92
C ARG A 164 -10.57 12.73 17.45
N ALA A 165 -10.70 13.88 18.10
CA ALA A 165 -10.80 13.95 19.56
C ALA A 165 -12.02 13.14 20.01
N GLY A 166 -11.79 11.92 20.48
CA GLY A 166 -12.84 10.98 20.82
C GLY A 166 -12.21 9.64 21.22
N ASN A 167 -12.24 9.36 22.52
CA ASN A 167 -11.70 8.20 23.22
C ASN A 167 -10.18 8.22 23.45
N LYS A 168 -9.77 9.09 24.39
CA LYS A 168 -8.68 8.69 25.30
C LYS A 168 -9.14 7.40 26.02
N PRO A 169 -8.33 6.33 26.06
CA PRO A 169 -8.54 5.30 27.06
C PRO A 169 -8.42 5.94 28.46
N PRO A 170 -9.23 5.50 29.46
CA PRO A 170 -9.06 5.98 30.81
C PRO A 170 -7.64 5.67 31.27
N ASP A 171 -7.01 6.69 31.85
CA ASP A 171 -5.63 6.70 32.30
C ASP A 171 -5.31 5.45 33.15
N GLN A 172 -4.18 4.80 32.86
CA GLN A 172 -3.52 3.86 33.78
C GLN A 172 -2.61 4.64 34.73
#